data_AF-A0A6G9ID10-F1
#
_entry.id   AF-A0A6G9ID10-F1
#
_cell.length_a   1.000
_cell.length_b   1.000
_cell.length_c   1.000
_cell.angle_alpha   90.00
_cell.angle_beta   90.00
_cell.angle_gamma   90.00
#
_symmetry.space_group_name_H-M   'P 1'
#
loop_
_entity.id
_entity.type
_entity.pdbx_description
1 polymer ?
#
loop_
_entity_poly.entity_id
_entity_poly.type
_entity_poly.pdbx_seq_one_letter_code
_entity_poly.pdbx_strand_id
1 'polypeptide(L)'
;MPITTSESERERRPQLRKTYYYPIEVAIRWSGLLTEEQIIINSYKHNRQHNHKIPEWEEFYTKLEQIYDGLMNGELAYGKFGQKDVYMNIYDPALSIRHVDLKAWMSKFYPYDRPEFLFDPLERQLFPPTSGFNVESLQLLFLERESLKTQVDKHKEAIKELSYKLENPTFKDKLNSKSENTYLTIIGALLDLLHTPAKNQIQHYKTLDSVIDAILTRYPRIYGLSERNLKGKFAQAKRHLTSEL
;
A
#
# COMPACT_ATOMS: atom_id res chain seq x y z
N MET A 1 -8.52 -57.88 -25.21
CA MET A 1 -8.13 -57.48 -23.84
C MET A 1 -6.91 -58.29 -23.43
N PRO A 2 -6.04 -57.77 -22.54
CA PRO A 2 -5.69 -56.37 -22.25
C PRO A 2 -4.34 -56.07 -22.98
N ILE A 3 -3.41 -55.17 -22.63
CA ILE A 3 -3.27 -54.07 -21.65
C ILE A 3 -2.95 -52.77 -22.45
N THR A 4 -2.85 -51.62 -21.78
CA THR A 4 -2.57 -50.28 -22.32
C THR A 4 -1.09 -49.99 -22.63
N THR A 5 -0.81 -49.33 -23.74
CA THR A 5 0.51 -48.73 -24.08
C THR A 5 0.59 -47.23 -23.72
N SER A 6 -0.32 -46.73 -22.88
CA SER A 6 -0.70 -45.30 -22.85
C SER A 6 -0.39 -44.55 -21.55
N GLU A 7 0.67 -44.94 -20.82
CA GLU A 7 0.94 -44.37 -19.48
C GLU A 7 2.42 -44.07 -19.18
N SER A 8 3.38 -44.54 -20.00
CA SER A 8 4.82 -44.26 -19.83
C SER A 8 5.28 -42.88 -20.30
N GLU A 9 4.45 -42.16 -21.07
CA GLU A 9 4.81 -40.87 -21.71
C GLU A 9 4.13 -39.66 -21.05
N ARG A 10 3.50 -39.83 -19.88
CA ARG A 10 2.95 -38.70 -19.12
C ARG A 10 4.05 -37.87 -18.46
N GLU A 11 4.44 -36.82 -19.18
CA GLU A 11 4.92 -35.53 -18.64
C GLU A 11 5.95 -35.60 -17.50
N ARG A 12 7.21 -35.96 -17.82
CA ARG A 12 8.36 -35.51 -17.01
C ARG A 12 8.62 -34.01 -17.25
N ARG A 13 7.68 -33.14 -16.89
CA ARG A 13 7.97 -31.70 -16.76
C ARG A 13 9.12 -31.55 -15.74
N PRO A 14 10.21 -30.82 -16.06
CA PRO A 14 11.31 -30.65 -15.12
C PRO A 14 10.76 -29.95 -13.87
N GLN A 15 10.87 -30.59 -12.70
CA GLN A 15 10.39 -30.03 -11.45
C GLN A 15 11.06 -28.67 -11.23
N LEU A 16 10.26 -27.61 -11.12
CA LEU A 16 10.77 -26.24 -10.94
C LEU A 16 11.55 -26.12 -9.63
N ARG A 17 11.15 -26.84 -8.58
CA ARG A 17 11.89 -26.91 -7.31
C ARG A 17 12.27 -28.34 -6.95
N LYS A 18 13.48 -28.52 -6.44
CA LYS A 18 14.02 -29.75 -5.86
C LYS A 18 14.52 -29.45 -4.45
N THR A 19 14.71 -30.47 -3.62
CA THR A 19 15.34 -30.33 -2.29
C THR A 19 16.85 -30.07 -2.38
N TYR A 20 17.50 -30.59 -3.42
CA TYR A 20 18.90 -30.35 -3.76
C TYR A 20 19.09 -30.32 -5.28
N TYR A 21 20.22 -29.77 -5.72
CA TYR A 21 20.62 -29.65 -7.13
C TYR A 21 22.11 -30.00 -7.29
N TYR A 22 22.52 -30.39 -8.50
CA TYR A 22 23.94 -30.54 -8.87
C TYR A 22 24.47 -29.21 -9.44
N PRO A 23 25.77 -28.85 -9.31
CA PRO A 23 26.30 -27.57 -9.80
C PRO A 23 25.98 -27.25 -11.27
N ILE A 24 26.05 -28.26 -12.14
CA ILE A 24 25.71 -28.16 -13.56
C ILE A 24 24.22 -27.82 -13.76
N GLU A 25 23.33 -28.44 -12.97
CA GLU A 25 21.89 -28.16 -13.01
C GLU A 25 21.58 -26.74 -12.48
N VAL A 26 22.28 -26.30 -11.43
CA VAL A 26 22.15 -24.92 -10.92
C VAL A 26 22.54 -23.90 -11.99
N ALA A 27 23.67 -24.11 -12.67
CA ALA A 27 24.13 -23.24 -13.75
C ALA A 27 23.12 -23.20 -14.91
N ILE A 28 22.64 -24.34 -15.41
CA ILE A 28 21.62 -24.41 -16.48
C ILE A 28 20.36 -23.63 -16.10
N ARG A 29 19.86 -23.82 -14.88
CA ARG A 29 18.65 -23.17 -14.38
C ARG A 29 18.82 -21.68 -14.10
N TRP A 30 20.04 -21.22 -13.79
CA TRP A 30 20.37 -19.79 -13.61
C TRP A 30 20.66 -19.09 -14.95
N SER A 31 21.13 -19.81 -15.98
CA SER A 31 21.15 -19.32 -17.37
C SER A 31 19.78 -19.37 -18.06
N GLY A 32 18.76 -19.96 -17.42
CA GLY A 32 17.42 -20.11 -18.02
C GLY A 32 17.33 -21.18 -19.12
N LEU A 33 18.40 -21.92 -19.40
CA LEU A 33 18.55 -22.89 -20.50
C LEU A 33 17.85 -24.23 -20.23
N LEU A 34 16.70 -24.20 -19.56
CA LEU A 34 15.91 -25.38 -19.17
C LEU A 34 15.42 -26.21 -20.37
N THR A 35 15.25 -25.59 -21.54
CA THR A 35 14.90 -26.26 -22.80
C THR A 35 16.04 -27.12 -23.36
N GLU A 36 17.29 -26.80 -23.03
CA GLU A 36 18.50 -27.43 -23.57
C GLU A 36 19.22 -28.31 -22.54
N GLU A 37 18.66 -28.49 -21.33
CA GLU A 37 19.30 -29.18 -20.19
C GLU A 37 19.98 -30.50 -20.58
N GLN A 38 19.32 -31.34 -21.37
CA GLN A 38 19.88 -32.64 -21.79
C GLN A 38 21.03 -32.50 -22.80
N ILE A 39 20.96 -31.52 -23.70
CA ILE A 39 22.00 -31.23 -24.69
C ILE A 39 23.23 -30.68 -23.97
N ILE A 40 23.04 -29.72 -23.06
CA ILE A 40 24.11 -29.13 -22.24
C ILE A 40 24.78 -30.20 -21.38
N ILE A 41 24.02 -31.04 -20.68
CA ILE A 41 24.58 -32.11 -19.83
C ILE A 41 25.41 -33.13 -20.66
N ASN A 42 24.96 -33.49 -21.86
CA ASN A 42 25.67 -34.45 -22.71
C ASN A 42 26.93 -33.83 -23.34
N SER A 43 26.81 -32.65 -23.94
CA SER A 43 27.95 -31.92 -24.52
C SER A 43 28.97 -31.50 -23.46
N TYR A 44 28.55 -31.11 -22.25
CA TYR A 44 29.48 -30.81 -21.15
C TYR A 44 30.26 -32.05 -20.69
N LYS A 45 29.62 -33.21 -20.56
CA LYS A 45 30.32 -34.48 -20.22
C LYS A 45 31.42 -34.83 -21.22
N HIS A 46 31.17 -34.59 -22.51
CA HIS A 46 32.15 -34.81 -23.57
C HIS A 46 33.23 -33.72 -23.57
N ASN A 47 32.85 -32.44 -23.62
CA ASN A 47 33.79 -31.33 -23.71
C ASN A 47 34.63 -31.11 -22.45
N ARG A 48 34.22 -31.59 -21.27
CA ARG A 48 35.06 -31.64 -20.06
C ARG A 48 36.32 -32.51 -20.26
N GLN A 49 36.32 -33.44 -21.21
CA GLN A 49 37.50 -34.24 -21.58
C GLN A 49 38.47 -33.47 -22.51
N HIS A 50 38.03 -32.34 -23.08
CA HIS A 50 38.74 -31.57 -24.09
C HIS A 50 38.93 -30.07 -23.73
N ASN A 51 38.45 -29.63 -22.56
CA ASN A 51 38.45 -28.24 -22.07
C ASN A 51 37.88 -27.20 -23.07
N HIS A 52 36.99 -27.60 -23.97
CA HIS A 52 36.42 -26.70 -24.97
C HIS A 52 35.14 -26.01 -24.45
N LYS A 53 35.16 -24.68 -24.32
CA LYS A 53 33.95 -23.89 -24.04
C LYS A 53 33.19 -23.64 -25.35
N ILE A 54 31.90 -23.94 -25.38
CA ILE A 54 31.01 -23.59 -26.50
C ILE A 54 30.59 -22.11 -26.33
N PRO A 55 30.82 -21.22 -27.34
CA PRO A 55 30.49 -19.79 -27.21
C PRO A 55 29.01 -19.50 -26.92
N GLU A 56 28.10 -20.29 -27.52
CA GLU A 56 26.65 -20.16 -27.36
C GLU A 56 26.16 -20.34 -25.91
N TRP A 57 26.99 -20.91 -25.03
CA TRP A 57 26.69 -21.16 -23.62
C TRP A 57 27.62 -20.40 -22.66
N GLU A 58 28.22 -19.28 -23.07
CA GLU A 58 29.16 -18.48 -22.25
C GLU A 58 28.60 -18.14 -20.86
N GLU A 59 27.32 -17.72 -20.77
CA GLU A 59 26.64 -17.47 -19.49
C GLU A 59 26.62 -18.69 -18.57
N PHE A 60 26.41 -19.89 -19.12
CA PHE A 60 26.39 -21.13 -18.34
C PHE A 60 27.78 -21.46 -17.79
N TYR A 61 28.85 -21.26 -18.57
CA TYR A 61 30.21 -21.44 -18.06
C TYR A 61 30.55 -20.43 -16.96
N THR A 62 30.18 -19.16 -17.13
CA THR A 62 30.38 -18.10 -16.13
C THR A 62 29.62 -18.39 -14.83
N LYS A 63 28.35 -18.76 -14.91
CA LYS A 63 27.53 -19.12 -13.74
C LYS A 63 28.02 -20.42 -13.07
N LEU A 64 28.52 -21.39 -13.84
CA LEU A 64 29.16 -22.60 -13.31
C LEU A 64 30.47 -22.29 -12.57
N GLU A 65 31.30 -21.39 -13.10
CA GLU A 65 32.54 -20.93 -12.46
C GLU A 65 32.25 -20.17 -11.15
N GLN A 66 31.23 -19.30 -11.13
CA GLN A 66 30.74 -18.64 -9.90
C GLN A 66 30.27 -19.62 -8.82
N ILE A 67 29.56 -20.68 -9.20
CA ILE A 67 29.14 -21.73 -8.26
C ILE A 67 30.36 -22.47 -7.69
N TYR A 68 31.33 -22.83 -8.54
CA TYR A 68 32.54 -23.51 -8.06
C TYR A 68 33.43 -22.62 -7.19
N ASP A 69 33.51 -21.32 -7.45
CA ASP A 69 34.21 -20.38 -6.56
C ASP A 69 33.57 -20.34 -5.16
N GLY A 70 32.24 -20.18 -5.08
CA GLY A 70 31.50 -20.24 -3.81
C GLY A 70 31.65 -21.56 -3.05
N LEU A 71 31.82 -22.69 -3.76
CA LEU A 71 32.13 -24.00 -3.16
C LEU A 71 33.58 -24.07 -2.64
N MET A 72 34.56 -23.58 -3.41
CA MET A 72 35.98 -23.58 -3.07
C MET A 72 36.31 -22.65 -1.90
N ASN A 73 35.67 -21.48 -1.84
CA ASN A 73 35.80 -20.51 -0.75
C ASN A 73 34.97 -20.88 0.49
N GLY A 74 34.20 -21.98 0.46
CA GLY A 74 33.41 -22.48 1.59
C GLY A 74 32.16 -21.65 1.91
N GLU A 75 31.77 -20.72 1.04
CA GLU A 75 30.61 -19.84 1.21
C GLU A 75 29.28 -20.53 0.89
N LEU A 76 29.32 -21.49 -0.04
CA LEU A 76 28.20 -22.31 -0.46
C LEU A 76 28.33 -23.70 0.15
N ALA A 77 27.39 -24.08 1.03
CA ALA A 77 27.40 -25.39 1.67
C ALA A 77 26.99 -26.51 0.69
N TYR A 78 27.77 -27.60 0.69
CA TYR A 78 27.57 -28.77 -0.16
C TYR A 78 27.61 -30.09 0.63
N GLY A 79 27.34 -31.17 -0.09
CA GLY A 79 27.42 -32.55 0.41
C GLY A 79 26.84 -33.54 -0.59
N LYS A 80 26.45 -34.73 -0.14
CA LYS A 80 26.06 -35.85 -0.99
C LYS A 80 24.56 -36.13 -0.90
N PHE A 81 23.87 -36.17 -2.04
CA PHE A 81 22.41 -36.37 -2.14
C PHE A 81 21.54 -35.49 -1.22
N GLY A 82 21.98 -34.25 -0.95
CA GLY A 82 21.31 -33.29 -0.06
C GLY A 82 21.66 -33.42 1.42
N GLN A 83 22.52 -34.36 1.83
CA GLN A 83 23.07 -34.45 3.19
C GLN A 83 24.44 -33.76 3.23
N LYS A 84 24.69 -32.92 4.24
CA LYS A 84 25.99 -32.24 4.42
C LYS A 84 27.08 -33.28 4.70
N ASP A 85 28.15 -33.24 3.92
CA ASP A 85 29.36 -34.05 4.09
C ASP A 85 30.55 -33.10 4.20
N VAL A 86 31.38 -33.27 5.23
CA VAL A 86 32.50 -32.37 5.57
C VAL A 86 33.80 -32.81 4.89
N TYR A 87 33.86 -34.04 4.35
CA TYR A 87 35.06 -34.63 3.76
C TYR A 87 34.92 -34.91 2.26
N MET A 88 33.86 -34.39 1.63
CA MET A 88 33.55 -34.61 0.22
C MET A 88 34.46 -33.79 -0.70
N ASN A 89 34.90 -34.38 -1.81
CA ASN A 89 35.65 -33.68 -2.85
C ASN A 89 34.71 -32.79 -3.69
N ILE A 90 35.09 -31.53 -3.90
CA ILE A 90 34.33 -30.55 -4.70
C ILE A 90 34.13 -30.99 -6.16
N TYR A 91 34.95 -31.92 -6.65
CA TYR A 91 34.84 -32.50 -8.00
C TYR A 91 34.13 -33.87 -8.07
N ASP A 92 33.59 -34.39 -6.96
CA ASP A 92 32.79 -35.64 -6.94
C ASP A 92 31.51 -35.48 -7.79
N PRO A 93 31.24 -36.35 -8.79
CA PRO A 93 30.01 -36.31 -9.59
C PRO A 93 28.70 -36.38 -8.79
N ALA A 94 28.74 -36.85 -7.54
CA ALA A 94 27.58 -36.89 -6.64
C ALA A 94 27.43 -35.62 -5.77
N LEU A 95 28.25 -34.58 -5.97
CA LEU A 95 28.17 -33.34 -5.21
C LEU A 95 26.83 -32.64 -5.45
N SER A 96 26.19 -32.28 -4.35
CA SER A 96 24.86 -31.68 -4.30
C SER A 96 24.84 -30.48 -3.37
N ILE A 97 24.04 -29.50 -3.75
CA ILE A 97 23.82 -28.25 -3.04
C ILE A 97 22.35 -28.23 -2.61
N ARG A 98 22.05 -28.01 -1.32
CA ARG A 98 20.67 -27.98 -0.84
C ARG A 98 19.98 -26.69 -1.31
N HIS A 99 18.69 -26.75 -1.62
CA HIS A 99 17.91 -25.60 -2.06
C HIS A 99 18.01 -24.40 -1.11
N VAL A 100 17.96 -24.65 0.21
CA VAL A 100 18.04 -23.61 1.24
C VAL A 100 19.40 -22.91 1.25
N ASP A 101 20.49 -23.68 1.16
CA ASP A 101 21.85 -23.13 1.19
C ASP A 101 22.14 -22.30 -0.08
N LEU A 102 21.74 -22.84 -1.24
CA LEU A 102 21.84 -22.17 -2.53
C LEU A 102 21.04 -20.86 -2.57
N LYS A 103 19.79 -20.89 -2.09
CA LYS A 103 18.93 -19.70 -2.01
C LYS A 103 19.50 -18.65 -1.07
N ALA A 104 20.06 -19.05 0.08
CA ALA A 104 20.71 -18.14 1.01
C ALA A 104 21.99 -17.51 0.43
N TRP A 105 22.83 -18.31 -0.24
CA TRP A 105 24.05 -17.85 -0.92
C TRP A 105 23.72 -16.87 -2.05
N MET A 106 22.80 -17.20 -2.96
CA MET A 106 22.37 -16.27 -4.02
C MET A 106 21.74 -14.99 -3.44
N SER A 107 20.92 -15.09 -2.38
CA SER A 107 20.34 -13.91 -1.72
C SER A 107 21.38 -12.96 -1.11
N LYS A 108 22.58 -13.46 -0.79
CA LYS A 108 23.69 -12.70 -0.19
C LYS A 108 24.61 -12.10 -1.27
N PHE A 109 25.03 -12.91 -2.24
CA PHE A 109 26.08 -12.53 -3.19
C PHE A 109 25.56 -12.07 -4.55
N TYR A 110 24.38 -12.57 -4.96
CA TYR A 110 23.75 -12.25 -6.24
C TYR A 110 22.30 -11.76 -6.02
N PRO A 111 22.08 -10.71 -5.21
CA PRO A 111 20.75 -10.33 -4.73
C PRO A 111 19.76 -9.93 -5.83
N TYR A 112 20.27 -9.57 -7.01
CA TYR A 112 19.51 -9.24 -8.23
C TYR A 112 19.20 -10.47 -9.09
N ASP A 113 20.04 -11.51 -9.07
CA ASP A 113 19.81 -12.77 -9.80
C ASP A 113 18.83 -13.66 -9.04
N ARG A 114 17.54 -13.54 -9.36
CA ARG A 114 16.48 -14.32 -8.71
C ARG A 114 15.82 -15.29 -9.68
N PRO A 115 16.49 -16.41 -10.03
CA PRO A 115 15.94 -17.38 -10.97
C PRO A 115 14.76 -18.15 -10.37
N GLU A 116 13.80 -18.50 -11.23
CA GLU A 116 12.47 -19.04 -10.85
C GLU A 116 12.51 -20.34 -10.05
N PHE A 117 13.56 -21.15 -10.23
CA PHE A 117 13.74 -22.42 -9.53
C PHE A 117 14.08 -22.27 -8.04
N LEU A 118 14.40 -21.06 -7.58
CA LEU A 118 14.73 -20.75 -6.17
C LEU A 118 13.76 -19.75 -5.54
N PHE A 119 13.32 -18.74 -6.31
CA PHE A 119 12.57 -17.61 -5.77
C PHE A 119 11.10 -17.63 -6.21
N ASP A 120 10.20 -17.35 -5.26
CA ASP A 120 8.78 -17.21 -5.50
C ASP A 120 8.44 -15.97 -6.33
N PRO A 121 7.28 -15.94 -7.03
CA PRO A 121 6.84 -14.76 -7.75
C PRO A 121 6.84 -13.50 -6.87
N LEU A 122 6.42 -13.63 -5.60
CA LEU A 122 6.45 -12.54 -4.61
C LEU A 122 7.88 -12.13 -4.23
N GLU A 123 8.81 -13.07 -4.05
CA GLU A 123 10.22 -12.77 -3.73
C GLU A 123 10.99 -12.13 -4.89
N ARG A 124 10.54 -12.37 -6.13
CA ARG A 124 11.00 -11.71 -7.36
C ARG A 124 10.35 -10.34 -7.59
N GLN A 125 9.09 -10.16 -7.16
CA GLN A 125 8.36 -8.88 -7.24
C GLN A 125 8.79 -7.87 -6.17
N LEU A 126 9.11 -8.33 -4.95
CA LEU A 126 9.60 -7.48 -3.86
C LEU A 126 11.04 -7.00 -4.09
N PHE A 127 11.82 -7.72 -4.89
CA PHE A 127 13.21 -7.40 -5.23
C PHE A 127 13.49 -7.73 -6.71
N PRO A 128 12.97 -6.94 -7.66
CA PRO A 128 13.18 -7.17 -9.10
C PRO A 128 14.66 -7.01 -9.49
N PRO A 129 15.20 -7.81 -10.44
CA PRO A 129 16.57 -7.66 -10.92
C PRO A 129 16.89 -6.26 -11.46
N THR A 130 15.89 -5.61 -12.05
CA THR A 130 15.96 -4.28 -12.67
C THR A 130 15.61 -3.13 -11.72
N SER A 131 15.11 -3.43 -10.53
CA SER A 131 14.81 -2.43 -9.51
C SER A 131 15.83 -2.57 -8.40
N GLY A 132 16.86 -1.71 -8.45
CA GLY A 132 17.62 -1.39 -7.26
C GLY A 132 16.64 -0.89 -6.20
N PHE A 133 16.31 -1.75 -5.25
CA PHE A 133 15.40 -1.49 -4.14
C PHE A 133 16.07 -0.46 -3.22
N ASN A 134 15.96 0.80 -3.63
CA ASN A 134 16.85 1.84 -3.17
C ASN A 134 16.59 2.14 -1.69
N VAL A 135 17.64 2.06 -0.89
CA VAL A 135 17.60 2.37 0.54
C VAL A 135 17.13 3.81 0.76
N GLU A 136 17.44 4.73 -0.15
CA GLU A 136 16.93 6.10 -0.16
C GLU A 136 15.40 6.14 -0.33
N SER A 137 14.82 5.30 -1.19
CA SER A 137 13.36 5.22 -1.38
C SER A 137 12.65 4.70 -0.12
N LEU A 138 13.24 3.74 0.59
CA LEU A 138 12.73 3.36 1.92
C LEU A 138 12.88 4.50 2.94
N GLN A 139 14.03 5.17 2.99
CA GLN A 139 14.28 6.27 3.92
C GLN A 139 13.32 7.44 3.68
N LEU A 140 13.01 7.78 2.42
CA LEU A 140 12.01 8.77 2.05
C LEU A 140 10.61 8.37 2.54
N LEU A 141 10.18 7.12 2.33
CA LEU A 141 8.89 6.61 2.83
C LEU A 141 8.82 6.59 4.37
N PHE A 142 9.91 6.29 5.07
CA PHE A 142 9.97 6.40 6.53
C PHE A 142 9.85 7.86 6.99
N LEU A 143 10.56 8.80 6.34
CA LEU A 143 10.51 10.23 6.65
C LEU A 143 9.13 10.83 6.39
N GLU A 144 8.49 10.47 5.28
CA GLU A 144 7.11 10.85 4.96
C GLU A 144 6.13 10.31 6.02
N ARG A 145 6.27 9.03 6.40
CA ARG A 145 5.45 8.42 7.48
C ARG A 145 5.59 9.16 8.80
N GLU A 146 6.77 9.66 9.15
CA GLU A 146 6.98 10.43 10.39
C GLU A 146 6.46 11.88 10.31
N SER A 147 6.57 12.52 9.15
CA SER A 147 5.90 13.79 8.87
C SER A 147 4.38 13.66 9.02
N LEU A 148 3.77 12.65 8.37
CA LEU A 148 2.34 12.39 8.44
C LEU A 148 1.86 12.05 9.86
N LYS A 149 2.61 11.21 10.59
CA LYS A 149 2.31 10.91 12.00
C LYS A 149 2.31 12.19 12.85
N THR A 150 3.33 13.04 12.67
CA THR A 150 3.46 14.31 13.40
C THR A 150 2.31 15.28 13.10
N GLN A 151 1.83 15.32 11.86
CA GLN A 151 0.64 16.10 11.49
C GLN A 151 -0.63 15.54 12.13
N VAL A 152 -0.84 14.22 12.06
CA VAL A 152 -1.98 13.53 12.68
C VAL A 152 -2.04 13.76 14.19
N ASP A 153 -0.91 13.69 14.89
CA ASP A 153 -0.88 13.89 16.35
C ASP A 153 -1.13 15.37 16.72
N LYS A 154 -0.58 16.34 15.98
CA LYS A 154 -0.95 17.77 16.12
C LYS A 154 -2.44 18.04 15.90
N HIS A 155 -3.07 17.38 14.92
CA HIS A 155 -4.51 17.51 14.68
C HIS A 155 -5.34 16.93 15.83
N LYS A 156 -4.93 15.80 16.44
CA LYS A 156 -5.59 15.25 17.64
C LYS A 156 -5.49 16.22 18.83
N GLU A 157 -4.35 16.88 19.02
CA GLU A 157 -4.16 17.88 20.08
C GLU A 157 -5.07 19.10 19.88
N ALA A 158 -5.11 19.65 18.66
CA ALA A 158 -6.02 20.74 18.31
C ALA A 158 -7.50 20.38 18.52
N ILE A 159 -7.90 19.15 18.17
CA ILE A 159 -9.28 18.66 18.40
C ILE A 159 -9.59 18.57 19.91
N LYS A 160 -8.67 18.06 20.73
CA LYS A 160 -8.82 18.02 22.20
C LYS A 160 -8.91 19.41 22.82
N GLU A 161 -8.10 20.36 22.34
CA GLU A 161 -8.15 21.73 22.83
C GLU A 161 -9.48 22.41 22.47
N LEU A 162 -10.01 22.15 21.27
CA LEU A 162 -11.32 22.64 20.83
C LEU A 162 -12.49 21.96 21.57
N SER A 163 -12.42 20.66 21.86
CA SER A 163 -13.46 19.99 22.65
C SER A 163 -13.49 20.52 24.09
N TYR A 164 -12.33 20.68 24.73
CA TYR A 164 -12.24 21.28 26.07
C TYR A 164 -12.77 22.73 26.09
N LYS A 165 -12.50 23.52 25.05
CA LYS A 165 -13.09 24.87 24.88
C LYS A 165 -14.61 24.83 24.72
N LEU A 166 -15.18 23.82 24.05
CA LEU A 166 -16.62 23.66 23.86
C LEU A 166 -17.34 23.08 25.11
N GLU A 167 -16.64 22.28 25.91
CA GLU A 167 -17.10 21.74 27.19
C GLU A 167 -17.08 22.80 28.31
N ASN A 168 -16.25 23.83 28.19
CA ASN A 168 -16.26 24.97 29.12
C ASN A 168 -17.62 25.72 29.04
N PRO A 169 -18.44 25.73 30.12
CA PRO A 169 -19.79 26.27 30.06
C PRO A 169 -19.77 27.75 29.67
N THR A 170 -18.88 28.55 30.27
CA THR A 170 -18.75 29.99 29.98
C THR A 170 -18.37 30.34 28.54
N PHE A 171 -17.89 29.39 27.73
CA PHE A 171 -17.68 29.58 26.29
C PHE A 171 -18.90 29.14 25.48
N LYS A 172 -19.48 27.98 25.82
CA LYS A 172 -20.74 27.47 25.25
C LYS A 172 -21.90 28.45 25.45
N ASP A 173 -22.00 29.04 26.64
CA ASP A 173 -22.98 30.06 27.01
C ASP A 173 -22.76 31.34 26.20
N LYS A 174 -21.51 31.80 26.01
CA LYS A 174 -21.22 32.98 25.16
C LYS A 174 -21.60 32.76 23.70
N LEU A 175 -21.44 31.54 23.17
CA LEU A 175 -21.93 31.19 21.83
C LEU A 175 -23.47 31.20 21.78
N ASN A 176 -24.13 30.58 22.77
CA ASN A 176 -25.58 30.56 22.91
C ASN A 176 -26.17 31.97 23.04
N SER A 177 -25.65 32.82 23.93
CA SER A 177 -26.13 34.20 24.13
C SER A 177 -26.00 35.06 22.88
N LYS A 178 -25.06 34.77 21.96
CA LYS A 178 -24.95 35.48 20.68
C LYS A 178 -26.08 35.08 19.72
N SER A 179 -26.46 33.80 19.64
CA SER A 179 -27.63 33.37 18.89
C SER A 179 -28.94 33.78 19.58
N GLU A 180 -29.01 33.73 20.90
CA GLU A 180 -30.14 34.17 21.74
C GLU A 180 -30.45 35.67 21.53
N ASN A 181 -29.44 36.55 21.66
CA ASN A 181 -29.61 37.98 21.35
C ASN A 181 -30.08 38.21 19.90
N THR A 182 -29.66 37.35 18.96
CA THR A 182 -30.16 37.41 17.57
C THR A 182 -31.64 37.01 17.50
N TYR A 183 -32.06 35.95 18.20
CA TYR A 183 -33.47 35.55 18.28
C TYR A 183 -34.34 36.58 19.00
N LEU A 184 -33.90 37.12 20.13
CA LEU A 184 -34.59 38.18 20.88
C LEU A 184 -34.78 39.44 20.03
N THR A 185 -33.76 39.82 19.24
CA THR A 185 -33.87 40.95 18.30
C THR A 185 -34.91 40.69 17.20
N ILE A 186 -34.95 39.47 16.64
CA ILE A 186 -35.95 39.05 15.65
C ILE A 186 -37.36 39.01 16.25
N ILE A 187 -37.51 38.47 17.46
CA ILE A 187 -38.80 38.39 18.18
C ILE A 187 -39.29 39.80 18.53
N GLY A 188 -38.44 40.71 19.00
CA GLY A 188 -38.80 42.10 19.27
C GLY A 188 -39.29 42.84 18.02
N ALA A 189 -38.60 42.66 16.88
CA ALA A 189 -39.02 43.24 15.61
C ALA A 189 -40.37 42.68 15.11
N LEU A 190 -40.63 41.39 15.31
CA LEU A 190 -41.92 40.76 15.01
C LEU A 190 -43.05 41.26 15.95
N LEU A 191 -42.77 41.40 17.25
CA LEU A 191 -43.75 41.86 18.23
C LEU A 191 -44.17 43.31 17.97
N ASP A 192 -43.24 44.22 17.69
CA ASP A 192 -43.59 45.62 17.35
C ASP A 192 -44.30 45.74 15.98
N LEU A 193 -43.98 44.87 15.03
CA LEU A 193 -44.71 44.74 13.76
C LEU A 193 -46.15 44.22 13.94
N LEU A 194 -46.41 43.40 14.97
CA LEU A 194 -47.76 42.94 15.33
C LEU A 194 -48.54 43.94 16.20
N HIS A 195 -47.86 44.64 17.11
CA HIS A 195 -48.51 45.49 18.12
C HIS A 195 -48.72 46.93 17.64
N THR A 196 -47.89 47.42 16.72
CA THR A 196 -47.93 48.81 16.23
C THR A 196 -48.37 48.84 14.76
N PRO A 197 -49.68 48.95 14.46
CA PRO A 197 -50.16 48.99 13.08
C PRO A 197 -49.67 50.26 12.36
N ALA A 198 -49.03 50.07 11.20
CA ALA A 198 -48.50 51.17 10.41
C ALA A 198 -49.66 52.03 9.82
N LYS A 199 -49.87 53.22 10.41
CA LYS A 199 -50.80 54.29 9.98
C LYS A 199 -52.11 53.78 9.34
N ASN A 200 -53.05 53.40 10.21
CA ASN A 200 -54.48 53.23 9.91
C ASN A 200 -54.88 52.01 9.06
N GLN A 201 -54.04 50.98 8.92
CA GLN A 201 -54.48 49.66 8.44
C GLN A 201 -53.89 48.51 9.26
N ILE A 202 -54.69 47.47 9.49
CA ILE A 202 -54.23 46.18 10.00
C ILE A 202 -53.51 45.46 8.85
N GLN A 203 -52.18 45.43 8.87
CA GLN A 203 -51.40 44.82 7.80
C GLN A 203 -51.41 43.29 7.93
N HIS A 204 -52.27 42.65 7.14
CA HIS A 204 -52.26 41.20 6.98
C HIS A 204 -51.12 40.77 6.03
N TYR A 205 -49.95 40.48 6.61
CA TYR A 205 -48.80 39.93 5.88
C TYR A 205 -49.12 38.53 5.35
N LYS A 206 -49.30 38.41 4.02
CA LYS A 206 -49.70 37.15 3.37
C LYS A 206 -48.54 36.18 3.09
N THR A 207 -47.30 36.66 3.15
CA THR A 207 -46.09 35.88 2.84
C THR A 207 -44.97 36.20 3.83
N LEU A 208 -44.04 35.25 4.03
CA LEU A 208 -42.85 35.49 4.86
C LEU A 208 -41.99 36.63 4.31
N ASP A 209 -41.85 36.75 2.99
CA ASP A 209 -41.12 37.87 2.38
C ASP A 209 -41.76 39.22 2.73
N SER A 210 -43.10 39.35 2.72
CA SER A 210 -43.78 40.60 3.12
C SER A 210 -43.54 40.97 4.60
N VAL A 211 -43.28 39.99 5.48
CA VAL A 211 -42.84 40.25 6.87
C VAL A 211 -41.39 40.72 6.91
N ILE A 212 -40.52 40.11 6.09
CA ILE A 212 -39.09 40.48 6.01
C ILE A 212 -38.93 41.90 5.48
N ASP A 213 -39.63 42.26 4.40
CA ASP A 213 -39.58 43.59 3.79
C ASP A 213 -40.08 44.67 4.78
N ALA A 214 -41.13 44.37 5.55
CA ALA A 214 -41.64 45.25 6.59
C ALA A 214 -40.65 45.43 7.76
N ILE A 215 -40.00 44.35 8.22
CA ILE A 215 -38.92 44.42 9.23
C ILE A 215 -37.75 45.25 8.71
N LEU A 216 -37.29 45.03 7.48
CA LEU A 216 -36.18 45.76 6.87
C LEU A 216 -36.49 47.25 6.68
N THR A 217 -37.72 47.57 6.26
CA THR A 217 -38.19 48.97 6.11
C THR A 217 -38.21 49.69 7.46
N ARG A 218 -38.60 48.99 8.53
CA ARG A 218 -38.72 49.57 9.89
C ARG A 218 -37.40 49.59 10.67
N TYR A 219 -36.50 48.66 10.39
CA TYR A 219 -35.25 48.44 11.13
C TYR A 219 -34.00 48.27 10.23
N PRO A 220 -33.73 49.20 9.28
CA PRO A 220 -32.77 49.01 8.18
C PRO A 220 -31.28 48.90 8.60
N ARG A 221 -30.94 49.06 9.88
CA ARG A 221 -29.54 49.04 10.37
C ARG A 221 -29.32 48.26 11.69
N ILE A 222 -30.28 47.42 12.11
CA ILE A 222 -30.11 46.62 13.33
C ILE A 222 -29.29 45.35 13.06
N TYR A 223 -28.27 45.11 13.88
CA TYR A 223 -27.46 43.89 13.83
C TYR A 223 -28.32 42.65 14.09
N GLY A 224 -28.27 41.68 13.18
CA GLY A 224 -29.10 40.47 13.22
C GLY A 224 -30.38 40.52 12.38
N LEU A 225 -30.84 41.69 11.93
CA LEU A 225 -32.04 41.83 11.09
C LEU A 225 -31.76 41.95 9.58
N SER A 226 -30.61 41.48 9.10
CA SER A 226 -30.33 41.47 7.65
C SER A 226 -31.20 40.44 6.92
N GLU A 227 -31.61 40.76 5.69
CA GLU A 227 -32.51 39.93 4.86
C GLU A 227 -32.06 38.46 4.81
N ARG A 228 -30.77 38.23 4.53
CA ARG A 228 -30.14 36.90 4.50
C ARG A 228 -30.29 36.15 5.82
N ASN A 229 -30.16 36.83 6.96
CA ASN A 229 -30.30 36.21 8.27
C ASN A 229 -31.77 35.91 8.59
N LEU A 230 -32.69 36.82 8.27
CA LEU A 230 -34.13 36.63 8.44
C LEU A 230 -34.63 35.47 7.58
N LYS A 231 -34.31 35.41 6.28
CA LYS A 231 -34.66 34.30 5.39
C LYS A 231 -34.11 32.97 5.90
N GLY A 232 -32.85 32.95 6.36
CA GLY A 232 -32.25 31.77 6.98
C GLY A 232 -32.95 31.31 8.27
N LYS A 233 -33.26 32.25 9.18
CA LYS A 233 -33.88 31.94 10.47
C LYS A 233 -35.36 31.59 10.38
N PHE A 234 -36.13 32.23 9.49
CA PHE A 234 -37.53 31.85 9.25
C PHE A 234 -37.64 30.48 8.55
N ALA A 235 -36.72 30.16 7.63
CA ALA A 235 -36.62 28.81 7.07
C ALA A 235 -36.22 27.76 8.12
N GLN A 236 -35.29 28.09 9.03
CA GLN A 236 -34.91 27.21 10.15
C GLN A 236 -36.09 26.99 11.12
N ALA A 237 -36.79 28.05 11.51
CA ALA A 237 -37.96 27.96 12.39
C ALA A 237 -39.11 27.17 11.76
N LYS A 238 -39.41 27.38 10.47
CA LYS A 238 -40.44 26.60 9.76
C LYS A 238 -40.09 25.11 9.74
N ARG A 239 -38.81 24.75 9.49
CA ARG A 239 -38.35 23.35 9.51
C ARG A 239 -38.49 22.73 10.90
N HIS A 240 -38.15 23.47 11.96
CA HIS A 240 -38.27 23.04 13.35
C HIS A 240 -39.73 22.78 13.75
N LEU A 241 -40.67 23.64 13.33
CA LEU A 241 -42.10 23.40 13.54
C LEU A 241 -42.57 22.14 12.81
N THR A 242 -42.10 21.89 11.58
CA THR A 242 -42.41 20.66 10.83
C THR A 242 -41.62 19.41 11.25
N SER A 243 -40.87 19.47 12.36
CA SER A 243 -40.20 18.31 12.97
C SER A 243 -40.64 18.03 14.42
N GLU A 244 -41.47 18.91 14.98
CA GLU A 244 -42.10 18.79 16.31
C GLU A 244 -43.63 18.56 16.21
N LEU A 245 -44.14 18.40 14.98
CA LEU A 245 -45.55 18.19 14.60
C LEU A 245 -45.68 16.96 13.69
#